data_AF-A0A8T6MFF6-F1
#
_entry.id   AF-A0A8T6MFF6-F1
#
_cell.length_a   1.000
_cell.length_b   1.000
_cell.length_c   1.000
_cell.angle_alpha   90.00
_cell.angle_beta   90.00
_cell.angle_gamma   90.00
#
_symmetry.space_group_name_H-M   'P 1'
#
loop_
_entity.id
_entity.type
_entity.pdbx_description
1 polymer ?
#
loop_
_entity_poly.entity_id
_entity_poly.type
_entity_poly.pdbx_seq_one_letter_code
_entity_poly.pdbx_strand_id
1 'polypeptide(L)'
;MNFSFFDQFPDIEIDLTDYLESLSTTSGTSYIMSNRQPVKTTIKNMFIKYQLDDKYKNDINLINRYEILEGELPDMVSYKNFNTVDFWWLILVFNNITDPLSEWPLSQEQLNTLSDLYFEEEGLYSRNTYYDMLFESNELKRYIILPRTQTLNDIIWAYQQKILER
;
A
#
# COMPACT_ATOMS: atom_id res chain seq x y z
N MET A 1 -19.69 -6.28 7.84
CA MET A 1 -19.40 -6.48 6.40
C MET A 1 -17.89 -6.56 6.29
N ASN A 2 -17.36 -7.63 5.70
CA ASN A 2 -15.94 -7.72 5.38
C ASN A 2 -15.74 -6.95 4.07
N PHE A 3 -14.99 -5.84 4.11
CA PHE A 3 -14.67 -5.03 2.95
C PHE A 3 -13.22 -5.33 2.60
N SER A 4 -12.99 -6.08 1.52
CA SER A 4 -11.64 -6.33 1.04
C SER A 4 -10.99 -5.03 0.58
N PHE A 5 -9.66 -4.95 0.63
CA PHE A 5 -8.88 -3.86 0.05
C PHE A 5 -9.27 -3.60 -1.42
N PHE A 6 -9.45 -4.68 -2.19
CA PHE A 6 -9.72 -4.60 -3.62
C PHE A 6 -11.15 -4.13 -3.97
N ASP A 7 -12.08 -4.22 -3.03
CA ASP A 7 -13.47 -3.78 -3.24
C ASP A 7 -13.59 -2.25 -3.31
N GLN A 8 -12.51 -1.54 -2.96
CA GLN A 8 -12.50 -0.07 -2.90
C GLN A 8 -12.03 0.57 -4.20
N PHE A 9 -11.38 -0.19 -5.07
CA PHE A 9 -10.89 0.34 -6.34
C PHE A 9 -11.99 0.24 -7.39
N PRO A 10 -12.21 1.30 -8.19
CA PRO A 10 -13.18 1.26 -9.25
C PRO A 10 -12.71 0.28 -10.32
N ASP A 11 -13.67 -0.37 -10.96
CA ASP A 11 -13.38 -1.23 -12.10
C ASP A 11 -13.02 -0.39 -13.32
N ILE A 12 -11.99 -0.79 -14.06
CA ILE A 12 -11.64 -0.23 -15.35
C ILE A 12 -11.68 -1.31 -16.42
N GLU A 13 -12.35 -1.01 -17.52
CA GLU A 13 -12.40 -1.87 -18.70
C GLU A 13 -11.16 -1.59 -19.56
N ILE A 14 -10.37 -2.64 -19.82
CA ILE A 14 -9.22 -2.57 -20.72
C ILE A 14 -9.53 -3.36 -21.98
N ASP A 15 -9.27 -2.72 -23.12
CA ASP A 15 -9.28 -3.38 -24.42
C ASP A 15 -7.92 -4.03 -24.70
N LEU A 16 -7.91 -5.36 -24.81
CA LEU A 16 -6.72 -6.15 -25.08
C LEU A 16 -6.61 -6.57 -26.56
N THR A 17 -7.50 -6.08 -27.43
CA THR A 17 -7.62 -6.57 -28.81
C THR A 17 -6.31 -6.39 -29.58
N ASP A 18 -5.74 -5.18 -29.58
CA ASP A 18 -4.49 -4.87 -30.29
C ASP A 18 -3.30 -5.71 -29.76
N TYR A 19 -3.25 -5.96 -28.45
CA TYR A 19 -2.21 -6.77 -27.82
C TYR A 19 -2.30 -8.24 -28.25
N LEU A 20 -3.49 -8.83 -28.20
CA LEU A 20 -3.70 -10.22 -28.59
C LEU A 20 -3.47 -10.45 -30.10
N GLU A 21 -3.84 -9.50 -30.94
CA GLU A 21 -3.54 -9.53 -32.38
C GLU A 21 -2.02 -9.50 -32.63
N SER A 22 -1.27 -8.68 -31.90
CA SER A 22 0.20 -8.64 -32.01
C SER A 22 0.89 -9.96 -31.62
N LEU A 23 0.38 -10.65 -30.59
CA LEU A 23 0.93 -11.94 -30.13
C LEU A 23 0.69 -13.07 -31.13
N SER A 24 -0.48 -13.10 -31.77
CA SER A 24 -0.80 -14.08 -32.83
C SER A 24 0.11 -13.93 -34.06
N THR A 25 0.51 -12.70 -34.38
CA THR A 25 1.41 -12.41 -35.50
C THR A 25 2.85 -12.86 -35.21
N THR A 26 3.28 -12.79 -33.94
CA THR A 26 4.67 -13.07 -33.53
C THR A 26 4.96 -14.57 -33.35
N SER A 27 3.95 -15.36 -32.99
CA SER A 27 4.10 -16.80 -32.69
C SER A 27 4.00 -17.71 -33.93
N GLY A 28 3.85 -17.15 -35.13
CA GLY A 28 3.84 -17.88 -36.40
C GLY A 28 2.59 -18.75 -36.64
N THR A 29 1.69 -18.82 -35.66
CA THR A 29 0.36 -19.43 -35.76
C THR A 29 -0.69 -18.34 -36.01
N SER A 30 -1.17 -18.26 -37.25
CA SER A 30 -2.24 -17.35 -37.66
C SER A 30 -3.57 -17.75 -37.02
N TYR A 31 -3.83 -17.31 -35.79
CA TYR A 31 -5.17 -17.39 -35.21
C TYR A 31 -6.05 -16.33 -35.88
N ILE A 32 -6.82 -16.73 -36.89
CA ILE A 32 -7.90 -15.89 -37.41
C ILE A 32 -8.97 -15.86 -36.31
N MET A 33 -9.02 -14.79 -35.52
CA MET A 33 -10.12 -14.58 -34.57
C MET A 33 -11.45 -14.66 -35.35
N SER A 34 -12.20 -15.74 -35.11
CA SER A 34 -13.40 -16.11 -35.89
C SER A 34 -14.48 -15.01 -35.88
N ASN A 35 -14.49 -14.17 -34.85
CA ASN A 35 -15.27 -12.94 -34.79
C ASN A 35 -14.38 -11.85 -34.17
N ARG A 36 -14.14 -10.75 -34.89
CA ARG A 36 -13.43 -9.53 -34.42
C ARG A 36 -14.19 -8.81 -33.29
N GLN A 37 -14.52 -9.52 -32.22
CA GLN A 37 -15.13 -8.95 -31.03
C GLN A 37 -14.02 -8.43 -30.14
N PRO A 38 -14.11 -7.18 -29.66
CA PRO A 38 -13.08 -6.64 -28.80
C PRO A 38 -12.96 -7.52 -27.55
N VAL A 39 -11.75 -7.97 -27.24
CA VAL A 39 -11.50 -8.75 -26.02
C VAL A 39 -11.29 -7.76 -24.90
N LYS A 40 -12.38 -7.49 -24.21
CA LYS A 40 -12.39 -6.59 -23.07
C LYS A 40 -12.30 -7.37 -21.78
N THR A 41 -11.45 -6.89 -20.87
CA THR A 41 -11.37 -7.43 -19.51
C THR A 41 -11.55 -6.31 -18.50
N THR A 42 -12.21 -6.64 -17.39
CA THR A 42 -12.38 -5.71 -16.27
C THR A 42 -11.30 -5.99 -15.25
N ILE A 43 -10.49 -4.96 -14.95
CA ILE A 43 -9.51 -5.03 -13.87
C ILE A 43 -9.82 -3.98 -12.80
N LYS A 44 -9.28 -4.17 -11.59
CA LYS A 44 -9.32 -3.15 -10.55
C LYS A 44 -8.36 -2.02 -10.89
N ASN A 45 -8.84 -0.78 -10.86
CA ASN A 45 -8.01 0.39 -11.12
C ASN A 45 -7.16 0.75 -9.91
N MET A 46 -5.98 0.11 -9.81
CA MET A 46 -4.99 0.37 -8.77
C MET A 46 -4.05 1.55 -9.08
N PHE A 47 -4.19 2.21 -10.22
CA PHE A 47 -3.35 3.35 -10.61
C PHE A 47 -3.76 4.66 -9.93
N ILE A 48 -4.96 4.70 -9.36
CA ILE A 48 -5.46 5.87 -8.66
C ILE A 48 -5.04 5.79 -7.20
N LYS A 49 -4.12 6.69 -6.81
CA LYS A 49 -3.84 6.96 -5.41
C LYS A 49 -4.82 8.00 -4.89
N TYR A 50 -5.55 7.65 -3.83
CA TYR A 50 -6.38 8.59 -3.12
C TYR A 50 -5.75 9.02 -1.80
N GLN A 51 -5.78 10.33 -1.52
CA GLN A 51 -5.33 10.90 -0.25
C GLN A 51 -6.55 11.31 0.57
N LEU A 52 -6.62 10.85 1.82
CA LEU A 52 -7.63 11.30 2.78
C LEU A 52 -7.50 12.80 3.04
N ASP A 53 -8.63 13.49 3.20
CA ASP A 53 -8.62 14.91 3.55
C ASP A 53 -7.94 15.15 4.90
N ASP A 54 -7.11 16.18 4.97
CA ASP A 54 -6.38 16.57 6.17
C ASP A 54 -7.30 16.85 7.37
N LYS A 55 -8.58 17.16 7.13
CA LYS A 55 -9.58 17.33 8.19
C LYS A 55 -9.67 16.11 9.14
N TYR A 56 -9.51 14.90 8.60
CA TYR A 56 -9.58 13.68 9.40
C TYR A 56 -8.31 13.44 10.20
N LYS A 57 -7.17 13.92 9.69
CA LYS A 57 -5.85 13.78 10.33
C LYS A 57 -5.63 14.81 11.43
N ASN A 58 -6.22 16.00 11.28
CA ASN A 58 -6.02 17.11 12.20
C ASN A 58 -6.98 17.09 13.41
N ASP A 59 -8.05 16.29 13.37
CA ASP A 59 -8.97 16.17 14.49
C ASP A 59 -8.50 15.11 15.50
N ILE A 60 -8.03 15.59 16.65
CA ILE A 60 -7.54 14.78 17.77
C ILE A 60 -8.60 13.80 18.29
N ASN A 61 -9.89 14.11 18.11
CA ASN A 61 -10.98 13.22 18.54
C ASN A 61 -11.16 12.02 17.60
N LEU A 62 -10.68 12.10 16.36
CA LEU A 62 -10.83 11.05 15.34
C LEU A 62 -9.63 10.12 15.28
N ILE A 63 -8.51 10.51 15.89
CA ILE A 63 -7.23 9.79 15.80
C ILE A 63 -6.76 9.25 17.14
N ASN A 64 -5.94 8.21 17.08
CA ASN A 64 -5.13 7.67 18.15
C ASN A 64 -3.67 7.60 17.68
N ARG A 65 -2.73 7.86 18.60
CA ARG A 65 -1.31 7.61 18.34
C ARG A 65 -1.00 6.15 18.71
N TYR A 66 -0.21 5.49 17.88
CA TYR A 66 0.24 4.12 18.08
C TYR A 66 1.73 4.03 17.81
N GLU A 67 2.42 3.26 18.65
CA GLU A 67 3.84 2.96 18.52
C GLU A 67 3.98 1.53 18.01
N ILE A 68 4.59 1.38 16.85
CA ILE A 68 4.80 0.09 16.20
C ILE A 68 5.89 -0.68 16.95
N LEU A 69 5.52 -1.85 17.46
CA LEU A 69 6.45 -2.75 18.12
C LEU A 69 7.39 -3.40 17.10
N GLU A 70 8.51 -3.92 17.58
CA GLU A 70 9.48 -4.57 16.72
C GLU A 70 8.87 -5.75 15.95
N GLY A 71 9.05 -5.76 14.63
CA GLY A 71 8.57 -6.83 13.74
C GLY A 71 7.05 -6.83 13.50
N GLU A 72 6.31 -5.83 13.97
CA GLU A 72 4.89 -5.70 13.65
C GLU A 72 4.69 -5.36 12.19
N LEU A 73 3.74 -6.05 11.56
CA LEU A 73 3.28 -5.75 10.21
C LEU A 73 1.98 -4.92 10.26
N PRO A 74 1.64 -4.17 9.20
CA PRO A 74 0.42 -3.35 9.16
C PRO A 74 -0.88 -4.13 9.42
N ASP A 75 -0.94 -5.39 8.98
CA ASP A 75 -2.05 -6.31 9.23
C ASP A 75 -2.18 -6.71 10.70
N MET A 76 -1.06 -6.93 11.39
CA MET A 76 -1.02 -7.18 12.84
C MET A 76 -1.50 -5.95 13.62
N VAL A 77 -1.06 -4.76 13.22
CA VAL A 77 -1.52 -3.50 13.83
C VAL A 77 -3.02 -3.32 13.60
N SER A 78 -3.51 -3.63 12.40
CA SER A 78 -4.94 -3.62 12.09
C SER A 78 -5.72 -4.58 12.98
N TYR A 79 -5.24 -5.81 13.12
CA TYR A 79 -5.89 -6.81 13.96
C TYR A 79 -5.98 -6.36 15.43
N LYS A 80 -4.91 -5.80 15.98
CA LYS A 80 -4.87 -5.30 17.36
C LYS A 80 -5.82 -4.12 17.61
N ASN A 81 -5.95 -3.21 16.64
CA ASN A 81 -6.73 -1.98 16.83
C ASN A 81 -8.19 -2.10 16.36
N PHE A 82 -8.47 -2.94 15.36
CA PHE A 82 -9.77 -3.03 14.71
C PHE A 82 -10.42 -4.42 14.79
N ASN A 83 -9.76 -5.42 15.40
CA ASN A 83 -10.17 -6.82 15.42
C ASN A 83 -10.37 -7.44 14.02
N THR A 84 -9.71 -6.88 13.01
CA THR A 84 -9.65 -7.43 11.65
C THR A 84 -8.33 -7.09 10.99
N VAL A 85 -7.85 -7.95 10.10
CA VAL A 85 -6.68 -7.69 9.24
C VAL A 85 -7.03 -6.80 8.05
N ASP A 86 -8.32 -6.65 7.72
CA ASP A 86 -8.77 -6.05 6.45
C ASP A 86 -8.49 -4.55 6.32
N PHE A 87 -8.17 -3.86 7.42
CA PHE A 87 -7.94 -2.41 7.44
C PHE A 87 -6.45 -2.01 7.47
N TRP A 88 -5.54 -2.94 7.18
CA TRP A 88 -4.10 -2.68 7.08
C TRP A 88 -3.78 -1.53 6.13
N TRP A 89 -4.45 -1.46 4.97
CA TRP A 89 -4.25 -0.43 3.96
C TRP A 89 -4.69 0.95 4.45
N LEU A 90 -5.72 1.01 5.30
CA LEU A 90 -6.22 2.28 5.81
C LEU A 90 -5.18 2.92 6.72
N ILE A 91 -4.47 2.12 7.50
CA ILE A 91 -3.34 2.57 8.31
C ILE A 91 -2.29 3.25 7.42
N LEU A 92 -1.95 2.62 6.29
CA LEU A 92 -0.98 3.16 5.35
C LEU A 92 -1.45 4.48 4.74
N VAL A 93 -2.68 4.52 4.23
CA VAL A 93 -3.28 5.74 3.63
C VAL A 93 -3.35 6.87 4.66
N PHE A 94 -3.70 6.57 5.91
CA PHE A 94 -3.79 7.56 6.98
C PHE A 94 -2.43 8.20 7.30
N ASN A 95 -1.35 7.40 7.23
CA ASN A 95 0.02 7.83 7.46
C ASN A 95 0.75 8.29 6.18
N ASN A 96 0.04 8.43 5.05
CA ASN A 96 0.61 8.77 3.74
C ASN A 96 1.68 7.79 3.22
N ILE A 97 1.72 6.56 3.76
CA ILE A 97 2.67 5.54 3.36
C ILE A 97 2.29 5.01 1.97
N THR A 98 3.23 5.09 1.03
CA THR A 98 3.01 4.62 -0.35
C THR A 98 3.68 3.29 -0.57
N ASP A 99 4.91 3.13 -0.07
CA ASP A 99 5.66 1.89 -0.14
C ASP A 99 5.87 1.32 1.27
N PRO A 100 5.05 0.33 1.69
CA PRO A 100 5.21 -0.32 2.98
C PRO A 100 6.53 -1.06 3.15
N LEU A 101 7.23 -1.43 2.08
CA LEU A 101 8.49 -2.17 2.21
C LEU A 101 9.64 -1.27 2.69
N SER A 102 9.63 0.00 2.32
CA SER A 102 10.69 0.95 2.67
C SER A 102 10.28 1.95 3.76
N GLU A 103 9.01 2.33 3.81
CA GLU A 103 8.50 3.35 4.74
C GLU A 103 8.03 2.77 6.08
N TRP A 104 7.74 1.46 6.14
CA TRP A 104 7.38 0.80 7.40
C TRP A 104 8.62 0.54 8.25
N PRO A 105 8.53 0.62 9.59
CA PRO A 105 9.66 0.31 10.45
C PRO A 105 10.10 -1.15 10.29
N LEU A 106 11.41 -1.28 10.13
CA LEU A 106 12.13 -2.53 9.96
C LEU A 106 12.40 -3.21 11.30
N SER A 107 12.53 -4.53 11.28
CA SER A 107 13.00 -5.31 12.42
C SER A 107 14.51 -5.10 12.65
N GLN A 108 14.98 -5.46 13.83
CA GLN A 108 16.40 -5.40 14.17
C GLN A 108 17.27 -6.25 13.23
N GLU A 109 16.75 -7.40 12.80
CA GLU A 109 17.42 -8.28 11.83
C GLU A 109 17.54 -7.60 10.46
N GLN A 110 16.46 -6.99 9.96
CA GLN A 110 16.46 -6.27 8.69
C GLN A 110 17.41 -5.08 8.71
N LEU A 111 17.48 -4.35 9.82
CA LEU A 111 18.44 -3.24 9.99
C LEU A 111 19.89 -3.73 9.90
N ASN A 112 20.20 -4.86 10.56
CA ASN A 112 21.54 -5.45 10.46
C ASN A 112 21.86 -5.83 9.01
N THR A 113 20.96 -6.54 8.32
CA THR A 113 21.16 -6.96 6.93
C THR A 113 21.33 -5.77 5.99
N LEU A 114 20.53 -4.72 6.14
CA LEU A 114 20.68 -3.51 5.32
C LEU A 114 22.00 -2.79 5.63
N SER A 115 22.41 -2.73 6.90
CA SER A 115 23.70 -2.12 7.26
C SER A 115 24.89 -2.86 6.66
N ASP A 116 24.82 -4.19 6.56
CA ASP A 116 25.81 -5.01 5.85
C ASP A 116 25.81 -4.70 4.35
N LEU A 117 24.62 -4.65 3.74
CA LEU A 117 24.47 -4.37 2.31
C LEU A 117 25.06 -3.00 1.93
N TYR A 118 24.69 -1.93 2.65
CA TYR A 118 25.23 -0.59 2.36
C TYR A 118 26.74 -0.50 2.58
N PHE A 119 27.26 -1.20 3.59
CA PHE A 119 28.69 -1.27 3.82
C PHE A 119 29.43 -1.97 2.67
N GLU A 120 28.87 -3.06 2.14
CA GLU A 120 29.44 -3.80 1.00
C GLU A 120 29.33 -3.07 -0.34
N GLU A 121 28.20 -2.40 -0.59
CA GLU A 121 27.94 -1.72 -1.87
C GLU A 121 28.63 -0.35 -1.99
N GLU A 122 28.55 0.48 -0.95
CA GLU A 122 29.07 1.86 -0.98
C GLU A 122 30.44 1.99 -0.31
N GLY A 123 30.62 1.36 0.86
CA GLY A 123 31.87 1.41 1.64
C GLY A 123 32.33 2.82 2.06
N LEU A 124 31.43 3.82 2.07
CA LEU A 124 31.79 5.22 2.37
C LEU A 124 31.96 5.47 3.88
N TYR A 125 31.19 4.76 4.70
CA TYR A 125 31.21 4.86 6.16
C TYR A 125 31.44 3.48 6.80
N SER A 126 31.73 3.47 8.11
CA SER A 126 31.78 2.21 8.85
C SER A 126 30.39 1.56 8.93
N ARG A 127 30.33 0.22 8.96
CA ARG A 127 29.08 -0.53 9.15
C ARG A 127 28.25 -0.01 10.33
N ASN A 128 28.89 0.29 11.46
CA ASN A 128 28.22 0.81 12.64
C ASN A 128 27.59 2.19 12.37
N THR A 129 28.25 3.05 11.61
CA THR A 129 27.70 4.35 11.21
C THR A 129 26.45 4.19 10.34
N TYR A 130 26.46 3.27 9.37
CA TYR A 130 25.26 2.95 8.58
C TYR A 130 24.13 2.42 9.47
N TYR A 131 24.46 1.51 10.38
CA TYR A 131 23.51 0.96 11.33
C TYR A 131 22.87 2.07 12.19
N ASP A 132 23.66 2.98 12.76
CA ASP A 132 23.16 4.07 13.62
C ASP A 132 22.22 5.01 12.83
N MET A 133 22.58 5.39 11.60
CA MET A 133 21.74 6.22 10.73
C MET A 133 20.41 5.53 10.38
N LEU A 134 20.46 4.25 10.03
CA LEU A 134 19.27 3.46 9.72
C LEU A 134 18.38 3.31 10.96
N PHE A 135 18.98 3.05 12.12
CA PHE A 135 18.28 2.92 13.38
C PHE A 135 17.54 4.21 13.75
N GLU A 136 18.19 5.37 13.72
CA GLU A 136 17.55 6.66 14.00
C GLU A 136 16.36 6.92 13.06
N SER A 137 16.55 6.68 11.76
CA SER A 137 15.47 6.79 10.77
C SER A 137 14.32 5.82 11.07
N ASN A 138 14.64 4.60 11.50
CA ASN A 138 13.65 3.56 11.81
C ASN A 138 12.79 3.90 13.03
N GLU A 139 13.39 4.44 14.09
CA GLU A 139 12.67 4.82 15.30
C GLU A 139 11.66 5.95 15.03
N LEU A 140 11.97 6.88 14.13
CA LEU A 140 11.02 7.92 13.72
C LEU A 140 9.79 7.35 13.00
N LYS A 141 9.93 6.23 12.29
CA LYS A 141 8.84 5.56 11.56
C LYS A 141 7.90 4.79 12.47
N ARG A 142 8.28 4.50 13.73
CA ARG A 142 7.44 3.71 14.66
C ARG A 142 6.19 4.45 15.10
N TYR A 143 6.21 5.77 15.09
CA TYR A 143 5.07 6.58 15.56
C TYR A 143 4.10 6.85 14.42
N ILE A 144 2.96 6.17 14.47
CA ILE A 144 1.89 6.31 13.47
C ILE A 144 0.61 6.85 14.11
N ILE A 145 -0.24 7.41 13.26
CA ILE A 145 -1.60 7.81 13.60
C ILE A 145 -2.60 6.79 13.04
N LEU A 146 -3.58 6.43 13.86
CA LEU A 146 -4.64 5.48 13.52
C LEU A 146 -6.00 6.17 13.65
N PRO A 147 -6.95 5.92 12.75
CA PRO A 147 -8.34 6.35 12.96
C PRO A 147 -8.94 5.56 14.13
N ARG A 148 -9.86 6.19 14.87
CA ARG A 148 -10.62 5.48 15.91
C ARG A 148 -11.62 4.52 15.28
N THR A 149 -11.91 3.44 15.99
CA THR A 149 -12.91 2.43 15.57
C THR A 149 -14.29 3.04 15.33
N GLN A 150 -14.69 4.06 16.11
CA GLN A 150 -16.00 4.71 15.93
C GLN A 150 -16.11 5.51 14.63
N THR A 151 -15.00 6.05 14.14
CA THR A 151 -14.96 6.97 12.98
C THR A 151 -14.58 6.24 11.69
N LEU A 152 -14.25 4.96 11.80
CA LEU A 152 -13.75 4.13 10.71
C LEU A 152 -14.72 4.06 9.54
N ASN A 153 -16.00 3.84 9.83
CA ASN A 153 -17.05 3.76 8.82
C ASN A 153 -17.23 5.08 8.06
N ASP A 154 -17.18 6.21 8.76
CA ASP A 154 -17.32 7.54 8.15
C ASP A 154 -16.14 7.86 7.22
N ILE A 155 -14.94 7.46 7.64
CA ILE A 155 -13.70 7.63 6.84
C ILE A 155 -13.75 6.76 5.60
N ILE A 156 -14.12 5.48 5.73
CA ILE A 156 -14.25 4.56 4.59
C ILE A 156 -15.31 5.07 3.62
N TRP A 157 -16.46 5.52 4.12
CA TRP A 157 -17.52 6.06 3.29
C TRP A 157 -17.05 7.31 2.53
N ALA A 158 -16.37 8.24 3.21
CA ALA A 158 -15.82 9.44 2.58
C ALA A 158 -14.76 9.11 1.51
N TYR A 159 -13.92 8.11 1.77
CA TYR A 159 -12.94 7.58 0.82
C TYR A 159 -13.63 7.03 -0.43
N GLN A 160 -14.66 6.20 -0.25
CA GLN A 160 -15.43 5.62 -1.36
C GLN A 160 -16.16 6.67 -2.20
N GLN A 161 -16.82 7.65 -1.57
CA GLN A 161 -17.51 8.72 -2.31
C GLN A 161 -16.54 9.47 -3.22
N LYS A 162 -15.36 9.83 -2.72
CA LYS A 162 -14.35 10.52 -3.53
C LYS A 162 -13.80 9.69 -4.69
N ILE A 163 -13.80 8.36 -4.57
CA ILE A 163 -13.44 7.46 -5.66
C ILE A 163 -14.53 7.43 -6.73
N LEU A 164 -15.81 7.48 -6.33
CA LEU A 164 -16.97 7.41 -7.23
C LEU A 164 -17.32 8.75 -7.92
N GLU A 165 -17.02 9.88 -7.28
CA GLU A 165 -17.29 11.23 -7.82
C GLU A 165 -16.36 11.63 -8.99
N ARG A 166 -15.48 10.74 -9.45
CA ARG A 166 -14.56 10.96 -10.57
C ARG A 166 -14.85 10.03 -11.73
#